data_AF-A0A956BN26-F1
#
_entry.id   AF-A0A956BN26-F1
#
_cell.length_a   1.000
_cell.length_b   1.000
_cell.length_c   1.000
_cell.angle_alpha   90.00
_cell.angle_beta   90.00
_cell.angle_gamma   90.00
#
_symmetry.space_group_name_H-M   'P 1'
#
loop_
_entity.id
_entity.type
_entity.pdbx_description
1 polymer ?
#
loop_
_entity_poly.entity_id
_entity_poly.type
_entity_poly.pdbx_seq_one_letter_code
_entity_poly.pdbx_strand_id
1 'polypeptide(L)'
;MGRVVVQGAVVTEGRLQQAKVKLDGLPARVLDRDAVVAWMREGHSFLPARGGTVGRALQLVEVDGDWFVRDDHEAEASDALGDLPPV
;
A
#
# COMPACT_ATOMS: atom_id res chain seq x y z
N MET A 1 3.14 -14.00 3.84
CA MET A 1 2.85 -12.73 3.13
C MET A 1 1.74 -12.97 2.13
N GLY A 2 0.63 -12.24 2.25
CA GLY A 2 -0.54 -12.39 1.39
C GLY A 2 -0.65 -11.26 0.35
N ARG A 3 -1.15 -11.60 -0.85
CA ARG A 3 -1.54 -10.65 -1.88
C ARG A 3 -2.88 -10.03 -1.50
N VAL A 4 -2.93 -8.71 -1.38
CA VAL A 4 -4.14 -7.96 -1.04
C VAL A 4 -4.59 -7.18 -2.26
N VAL A 5 -5.77 -7.49 -2.80
CA VAL A 5 -6.30 -6.78 -3.97
C VAL A 5 -7.13 -5.60 -3.50
N VAL A 6 -6.71 -4.37 -3.80
CA VAL A 6 -7.45 -3.15 -3.49
C VAL A 6 -8.46 -2.87 -4.59
N GLN A 7 -9.74 -2.96 -4.29
CA GLN A 7 -10.84 -2.77 -5.25
C GLN A 7 -11.38 -1.34 -5.26
N GLY A 8 -11.03 -0.54 -4.25
CA GLY A 8 -11.41 0.86 -4.15
C GLY A 8 -10.77 1.49 -2.93
N ALA A 9 -10.65 2.81 -2.93
CA ALA A 9 -10.09 3.58 -1.83
C ALA A 9 -10.83 4.90 -1.66
N VAL A 10 -10.92 5.37 -0.43
CA VAL A 10 -11.35 6.73 -0.09
C VAL A 10 -10.10 7.52 0.24
N VAL A 11 -9.87 8.59 -0.52
CA VAL A 11 -8.73 9.49 -0.36
C VAL A 11 -9.27 10.88 -0.10
N THR A 12 -8.75 11.54 0.94
CA THR A 12 -9.12 12.91 1.32
C THR A 12 -7.84 13.71 1.46
N GLU A 13 -7.75 14.86 0.77
CA GLU A 13 -6.54 15.71 0.78
C GLU A 13 -5.25 14.93 0.46
N GLY A 14 -5.31 14.01 -0.52
CA GLY A 14 -4.17 13.18 -0.91
C GLY A 14 -3.83 12.05 0.08
N ARG A 15 -4.57 11.89 1.18
CA ARG A 15 -4.34 10.86 2.20
C ARG A 15 -5.37 9.75 2.13
N LEU A 16 -4.91 8.50 2.11
CA LEU A 16 -5.76 7.33 2.23
C LEU A 16 -6.50 7.37 3.57
N GLN A 17 -7.83 7.26 3.53
CA GLN A 17 -8.68 7.13 4.70
C GLN A 17 -9.14 5.69 4.89
N GLN A 18 -9.55 5.04 3.79
CA GLN A 18 -10.05 3.67 3.80
C GLN A 18 -9.72 2.96 2.48
N ALA A 19 -9.53 1.65 2.54
CA ALA A 19 -9.36 0.79 1.38
C ALA A 19 -10.35 -0.38 1.41
N LYS A 20 -11.11 -0.57 0.34
CA LYS A 20 -11.87 -1.80 0.11
C LYS A 20 -10.92 -2.84 -0.49
N VAL A 21 -10.67 -3.91 0.26
CA VAL A 21 -9.72 -4.96 -0.11
C VAL A 21 -10.39 -6.31 -0.27
N LYS A 22 -9.84 -7.13 -1.15
CA LYS A 22 -10.18 -8.53 -1.34
C LYS A 22 -8.93 -9.38 -1.11
N LEU A 23 -9.07 -10.38 -0.26
CA LEU A 23 -8.08 -11.41 -0.03
C LEU A 23 -8.51 -12.68 -0.76
N ASP A 24 -7.54 -13.51 -1.13
CA ASP A 24 -7.86 -14.76 -1.81
C ASP A 24 -8.70 -15.68 -0.91
N GLY A 25 -9.73 -16.30 -1.50
CA GLY A 25 -10.68 -17.15 -0.77
C GLY A 25 -11.56 -16.46 0.28
N LEU A 26 -11.48 -15.13 0.46
CA LEU A 26 -12.23 -14.39 1.47
C LEU A 26 -13.11 -13.29 0.87
N PRO A 27 -14.23 -12.95 1.53
CA PRO A 27 -15.06 -11.83 1.10
C PRO A 27 -14.29 -10.51 1.18
N ALA A 28 -14.70 -9.55 0.35
CA ALA A 28 -14.15 -8.20 0.40
C ALA A 28 -14.49 -7.54 1.74
N ARG A 29 -13.55 -6.74 2.27
CA ARG A 29 -13.71 -5.98 3.51
C ARG A 29 -13.16 -4.57 3.34
N VAL A 30 -13.60 -3.65 4.20
CA VAL A 30 -13.06 -2.30 4.27
C VAL A 30 -12.05 -2.24 5.42
N LEU A 31 -10.87 -1.72 5.14
CA LEU A 31 -9.84 -1.39 6.12
C LEU A 31 -9.75 0.13 6.25
N ASP A 32 -9.56 0.63 7.45
CA ASP A 32 -9.14 2.01 7.67
C ASP A 32 -7.64 2.18 7.36
N ARG A 33 -7.18 3.44 7.37
CA ARG A 33 -5.80 3.79 7.11
C ARG A 33 -4.83 3.03 8.01
N ASP A 34 -5.09 2.99 9.31
CA ASP A 34 -4.16 2.42 10.29
C ASP A 34 -4.00 0.91 10.08
N ALA A 35 -5.08 0.20 9.77
CA ALA A 35 -5.04 -1.21 9.40
C ALA A 35 -4.27 -1.46 8.09
N VAL A 36 -4.45 -0.60 7.07
CA VAL A 36 -3.70 -0.69 5.82
C VAL A 36 -2.20 -0.52 6.06
N VAL A 37 -1.82 0.52 6.81
CA VAL A 37 -0.41 0.79 7.15
C VAL A 37 0.18 -0.38 7.94
N ALA A 38 -0.52 -0.88 8.95
CA ALA A 38 -0.07 -2.03 9.74
C ALA A 38 0.18 -3.26 8.85
N TRP A 39 -0.75 -3.59 7.96
CA TRP A 39 -0.60 -4.75 7.08
C TRP A 39 0.55 -4.60 6.10
N MET A 40 0.74 -3.41 5.52
CA MET A 40 1.87 -3.13 4.63
C MET A 40 3.21 -3.26 5.38
N ARG A 41 3.29 -2.82 6.65
CA ARG A 41 4.47 -3.01 7.51
C ARG A 41 4.73 -4.48 7.86
N GLU A 42 3.68 -5.28 7.99
CA GLU A 42 3.78 -6.74 8.14
C GLU A 42 4.21 -7.46 6.84
N GLY A 43 4.43 -6.71 5.75
CA GLY A 43 4.89 -7.23 4.48
C GLY A 43 3.78 -7.66 3.52
N HIS A 44 2.53 -7.23 3.73
CA HIS A 44 1.47 -7.49 2.76
C HIS A 44 1.61 -6.59 1.54
N SER A 45 1.53 -7.19 0.35
CA SER A 45 1.56 -6.44 -0.91
C SER A 45 0.15 -6.04 -1.31
N PHE A 46 -0.14 -4.74 -1.28
CA PHE A 46 -1.41 -4.16 -1.71
C PHE A 46 -1.34 -3.85 -3.20
N LEU A 47 -2.23 -4.46 -3.99
CA LEU A 47 -2.26 -4.31 -5.44
C LEU A 47 -3.59 -3.67 -5.86
N PRO A 48 -3.60 -2.47 -6.44
CA PRO A 48 -4.81 -1.82 -6.91
C PRO A 48 -5.36 -2.57 -8.12
N ALA A 49 -6.67 -2.84 -8.10
CA ALA A 49 -7.40 -3.38 -9.24
C ALA A 49 -8.21 -2.25 -9.90
N ARG A 50 -7.94 -1.97 -11.18
CA ARG A 50 -8.69 -1.01 -12.00
C ARG A 50 -9.19 -1.71 -13.25
N GLY A 51 -10.50 -1.66 -13.51
CA GLY A 51 -11.09 -2.26 -14.71
C GLY A 51 -10.85 -3.77 -14.86
N GLY A 52 -10.72 -4.51 -13.76
CA GLY A 52 -10.46 -5.96 -13.78
C GLY A 52 -8.98 -6.35 -13.89
N THR A 53 -8.08 -5.40 -14.12
CA THR A 53 -6.63 -5.63 -14.16
C THR A 53 -6.01 -5.26 -12.83
N VAL A 54 -5.10 -6.10 -12.33
CA VAL A 54 -4.33 -5.82 -11.12
C VAL A 54 -3.04 -5.08 -11.50
N GLY A 55 -2.86 -3.89 -10.93
CA GLY A 55 -1.68 -3.05 -11.10
C GLY A 55 -0.50 -3.46 -10.23
N ARG A 56 0.48 -2.56 -10.17
CA ARG A 56 1.71 -2.71 -9.37
C ARG A 56 1.43 -2.49 -7.88
N ALA A 57 2.32 -3.00 -7.02
CA ALA A 57 2.14 -2.90 -5.58
C ALA A 57 2.28 -1.49 -5.06
N LEU A 58 1.31 -1.03 -4.28
CA LEU A 58 1.38 0.25 -3.58
C LEU A 58 2.63 0.29 -2.70
N GLN A 59 3.23 1.47 -2.62
CA GLN A 59 4.37 1.71 -1.74
C GLN A 59 3.92 2.36 -0.45
N LEU A 60 4.56 1.97 0.65
CA LEU A 60 4.42 2.59 1.95
C LEU A 60 5.69 3.42 2.21
N VAL A 61 5.54 4.73 2.37
CA VAL A 61 6.66 5.67 2.53
C VAL A 61 6.48 6.48 3.80
N GLU A 62 7.55 6.67 4.56
CA GLU A 62 7.57 7.54 5.74
C GLU A 62 8.06 8.94 5.33
N VAL A 63 7.28 9.97 5.65
CA VAL A 63 7.61 11.38 5.41
C VAL A 63 7.36 12.12 6.72
N ASP A 64 8.41 12.73 7.27
CA ASP A 64 8.37 13.50 8.53
C ASP A 64 7.70 12.77 9.71
N GLY A 65 7.91 11.44 9.80
CA GLY A 65 7.35 10.59 10.85
C GLY A 65 5.90 10.15 10.64
N ASP A 66 5.31 10.43 9.47
CA ASP A 66 3.98 9.98 9.07
C ASP A 66 4.02 9.08 7.83
N TRP A 67 3.09 8.13 7.76
CA TRP A 67 3.08 7.10 6.72
C TRP A 67 2.13 7.43 5.57
N PHE A 68 2.63 7.37 4.34
CA PHE A 68 1.89 7.62 3.11
C PHE A 68 1.83 6.37 2.25
N VAL A 69 0.68 6.16 1.60
CA VAL A 69 0.47 5.08 0.64
C VAL A 69 0.38 5.70 -0.76
N ARG A 70 1.32 5.37 -1.64
CA ARG A 70 1.43 5.94 -3.00
C ARG A 70 1.33 4.89 -4.10
N ASP A 71 0.87 5.32 -5.28
CA ASP A 71 0.70 4.50 -6.50
C ASP A 71 1.44 5.05 -7.74
N ASP A 72 2.16 6.16 -7.62
CA ASP A 72 2.92 6.84 -8.69
C ASP A 72 4.26 6.14 -9.00
N HIS A 73 4.85 5.46 -8.02
CA HIS A 73 6.13 4.77 -8.13
C HIS A 73 7.32 5.66 -8.51
N GLU A 74 7.23 6.96 -8.22
CA GLU A 74 8.35 7.88 -8.42
C GLU A 74 9.37 7.67 -7.31
N ALA A 75 10.64 7.48 -7.69
CA ALA A 75 11.72 7.31 -6.74
C ALA A 75 12.02 8.65 -6.06
N GLU A 76 11.77 8.74 -4.77
CA GLU A 76 12.16 9.87 -3.94
C GLU A 76 13.45 9.56 -3.18
N ALA A 77 14.10 10.61 -2.66
CA ALA A 77 15.33 10.45 -1.88
C ALA A 77 15.15 9.53 -0.64
N SER A 78 13.93 9.44 -0.11
CA SER A 78 13.53 8.56 0.99
C SER A 78 13.39 7.08 0.60
N ASP A 79 13.29 6.76 -0.70
CA ASP A 79 13.16 5.38 -1.18
C ASP A 79 14.51 4.67 -1.35
N ALA A 80 15.62 5.41 -1.23
CA ALA A 80 16.96 4.84 -1.31
C ALA A 80 17.23 3.95 -0.08
N LEU A 81 17.50 2.66 -0.32
CA LEU A 81 18.14 1.82 0.68
C LEU A 81 19.50 2.46 0.97
N GLY A 82 19.73 2.88 2.22
CA GLY A 82 21.06 3.26 2.67
C GLY A 82 22.06 2.14 2.38
N ASP A 83 23.35 2.48 2.30
CA ASP A 83 24.42 1.55 1.90
C ASP A 83 24.23 0.17 2.55
N LEU A 84 23.88 -0.82 1.71
CA LEU A 84 23.74 -2.20 2.16
C LEU A 84 25.14 -2.76 2.43
N PRO A 85 25.33 -3.55 3.51
CA PRO A 85 26.60 -4.20 3.74
C PRO A 85 26.94 -5.12 2.55
N PRO A 86 28.23 -5.21 2.15
CA PRO A 86 28.63 -6.14 1.11
C PRO A 86 28.32 -7.57 1.53
N VAL A 87 27.84 -8.37 0.57
CA VAL A 87 27.61 -9.83 0.69
C VAL A 87 28.90 -10.60 0.94
#